data_AF-A0A542UIJ7-F1
#
_entry.id   AF-A0A542UIJ7-F1
#
_cell.length_a   1.000
_cell.length_b   1.000
_cell.length_c   1.000
_cell.angle_alpha   90.00
_cell.angle_beta   90.00
_cell.angle_gamma   90.00
#
_symmetry.space_group_name_H-M   'P 1'
#
loop_
_entity.id
_entity.type
_entity.pdbx_description
1 polymer ?
#
loop_
_entity_poly.entity_id
_entity_poly.type
_entity_poly.pdbx_seq_one_letter_code
_entity_poly.pdbx_strand_id
1 'polypeptide(L)'
;MRGKGVVTAVCLACLLPAALLSGCRSGAGTPVGDARPTPATTGGYGAQFLAVGECSSFGTTSFTEVPCTSERAAARVVARYDGASTDGPLCPATTDFVLHISARSASGDEDGDGAIPQGYACMRNLEPPHPGDPGGGGGPRTIPGDCVYTSGKGQVRETPCAGTGAHRPQYRITKAAAARGDCPASTALYVQLGGSEPVGCARRL
;
A
#
# COMPACT_ATOMS: atom_id res chain seq x y z
N MET A 1 26.63 73.70 38.09
CA MET A 1 26.84 73.21 39.47
C MET A 1 27.11 71.70 39.36
N ARG A 2 28.39 71.29 39.50
CA ARG A 2 28.87 70.31 40.51
C ARG A 2 27.95 69.08 40.67
N GLY A 3 28.37 67.83 40.44
CA GLY A 3 29.71 67.29 40.61
C GLY A 3 29.94 65.90 39.99
N LYS A 4 31.21 65.51 40.09
CA LYS A 4 31.88 64.32 39.56
C LYS A 4 31.63 63.08 40.44
N GLY A 5 31.78 61.90 39.85
CA GLY A 5 32.02 60.65 40.59
C GLY A 5 32.25 59.45 39.66
N VAL A 6 33.52 59.20 39.32
CA VAL A 6 34.01 57.95 38.71
C VAL A 6 34.62 57.12 39.83
N VAL A 7 34.25 55.83 39.98
CA VAL A 7 35.16 54.77 40.43
C VAL A 7 34.77 53.44 39.79
N THR A 8 35.76 52.85 39.13
CA THR A 8 35.84 51.55 38.47
C THR A 8 35.98 50.41 39.49
N ALA A 9 35.34 49.26 39.24
CA ALA A 9 35.77 47.98 39.82
C ALA A 9 35.56 46.86 38.80
N VAL A 10 36.69 46.31 38.34
CA VAL A 10 36.83 45.16 37.43
C VAL A 10 37.01 43.91 38.28
N CYS A 11 36.30 42.82 37.97
CA CYS A 11 36.75 41.42 38.10
C CYS A 11 35.65 40.50 37.54
N LEU A 12 35.73 40.10 36.26
CA LEU A 12 36.40 38.92 35.71
C LEU A 12 35.51 37.64 35.72
N ALA A 13 35.07 37.29 34.50
CA ALA A 13 34.86 35.96 33.94
C ALA A 13 33.81 35.01 34.55
N CYS A 14 32.74 34.79 33.77
CA CYS A 14 32.27 33.45 33.41
C CYS A 14 31.68 33.49 31.99
N LEU A 15 32.34 32.75 31.09
CA LEU A 15 32.05 32.58 29.66
C LEU A 15 30.87 31.63 29.45
N LEU A 16 29.84 32.03 28.70
CA LEU A 16 28.96 31.11 27.95
C LEU A 16 28.37 31.84 26.71
N PRO A 17 28.62 31.36 25.48
CA PRO A 17 28.00 31.91 24.27
C PRO A 17 26.63 31.27 24.01
N ALA A 18 25.55 32.07 24.03
CA ALA A 18 24.25 31.64 23.52
C ALA A 18 24.18 31.90 22.01
N ALA A 19 24.51 30.87 21.22
CA ALA A 19 24.29 30.86 19.79
C ALA A 19 22.77 30.88 19.51
N LEU A 20 22.29 31.95 18.88
CA LEU A 20 20.93 32.02 18.31
C LEU A 20 20.90 31.13 17.05
N LEU A 21 20.51 29.88 17.23
CA LEU A 21 20.17 28.98 16.12
C LEU A 21 18.83 29.43 15.52
N SER A 22 18.92 30.06 14.34
CA SER A 22 17.82 30.26 13.41
C SER A 22 17.30 28.89 12.98
N GLY A 23 16.22 28.42 13.61
CA GLY A 23 15.53 27.21 13.22
C GLY A 23 14.74 27.43 11.94
N CYS A 24 15.31 27.05 10.80
CA CYS A 24 14.56 26.81 9.57
C CYS A 24 13.53 25.70 9.84
N ARG A 25 12.26 26.07 9.94
CA ARG A 25 11.15 25.13 10.01
C ARG A 25 10.95 24.56 8.60
N SER A 26 11.68 23.49 8.29
CA SER A 26 11.38 22.67 7.10
C SER A 26 9.94 22.21 7.22
N GLY A 27 9.08 22.70 6.31
CA GLY A 27 7.72 22.22 6.18
C GLY A 27 7.75 20.72 5.98
N ALA A 28 7.37 19.98 7.01
CA ALA A 28 7.06 18.58 6.87
C ALA A 28 5.95 18.50 5.82
N GLY A 29 6.26 17.85 4.70
CA GLY A 29 5.27 17.53 3.69
C GLY A 29 4.09 16.85 4.36
N THR A 30 2.90 17.25 3.94
CA THR A 30 1.62 16.66 4.31
C THR A 30 1.75 15.13 4.31
N PRO A 31 1.44 14.44 5.43
CA PRO A 31 1.43 12.99 5.41
C PRO A 31 0.40 12.52 4.38
N VAL A 32 0.83 11.62 3.52
CA VAL A 32 -0.06 10.84 2.65
C VAL A 32 -0.88 9.94 3.56
N GLY A 33 -2.18 10.22 3.68
CA GLY A 33 -3.24 9.36 4.20
C GLY A 33 -3.04 8.69 5.57
N ASP A 34 -3.91 9.00 6.54
CA ASP A 34 -3.99 8.34 7.87
C ASP A 34 -4.54 6.89 7.81
N ALA A 35 -4.13 6.09 6.83
CA ALA A 35 -4.47 4.67 6.76
C ALA A 35 -3.44 3.87 7.58
N ARG A 36 -3.84 3.43 8.77
CA ARG A 36 -3.00 2.65 9.68
C ARG A 36 -3.09 1.15 9.34
N PRO A 37 -1.97 0.41 9.25
CA PRO A 37 -2.03 -1.04 9.17
C PRO A 37 -2.68 -1.61 10.43
N THR A 38 -3.69 -2.46 10.24
CA THR A 38 -4.36 -3.12 11.35
C THR A 38 -3.48 -4.27 11.86
N PRO A 39 -3.22 -4.39 13.17
CA PRO A 39 -2.43 -5.47 13.74
C PRO A 39 -3.05 -6.85 13.40
N ALA A 40 -2.19 -7.87 13.20
CA ALA A 40 -2.65 -9.24 13.14
C ALA A 40 -3.08 -9.69 14.54
N THR A 41 -4.36 -9.62 14.85
CA THR A 41 -4.92 -10.15 16.10
C THR A 41 -4.95 -11.67 16.02
N THR A 42 -4.46 -12.36 17.05
CA THR A 42 -4.52 -13.84 17.17
C THR A 42 -5.94 -14.33 17.56
N GLY A 43 -6.97 -13.54 17.27
CA GLY A 43 -8.35 -13.83 17.60
C GLY A 43 -9.04 -14.42 16.38
N GLY A 44 -9.53 -15.66 16.52
CA GLY A 44 -10.24 -16.32 15.42
C GLY A 44 -11.52 -15.59 15.02
N TYR A 45 -12.07 -16.05 13.89
CA TYR A 45 -13.37 -15.73 13.31
C TYR A 45 -14.29 -14.83 14.18
N GLY A 46 -14.57 -13.63 13.69
CA GLY A 46 -15.53 -12.70 14.32
C GLY A 46 -14.96 -11.70 15.33
N ALA A 47 -13.66 -11.75 15.67
CA ALA A 47 -13.03 -10.71 16.51
C ALA A 47 -12.89 -9.35 15.79
N GLN A 48 -12.68 -9.40 14.47
CA GLN A 48 -12.74 -8.24 13.58
C GLN A 48 -13.02 -8.75 12.17
N PHE A 49 -14.10 -8.25 11.54
CA PHE A 49 -14.53 -8.71 10.23
C PHE A 49 -13.40 -8.63 9.21
N LEU A 50 -12.91 -9.74 8.62
CA LEU A 50 -11.77 -9.80 7.68
C LEU A 50 -10.46 -9.22 8.25
N ALA A 51 -10.09 -9.64 9.46
CA ALA A 51 -8.74 -9.39 10.01
C ALA A 51 -7.64 -10.09 9.18
N VAL A 52 -6.39 -9.67 9.35
CA VAL A 52 -5.24 -10.32 8.69
C VAL A 52 -5.19 -11.79 9.09
N GLY A 53 -5.27 -12.67 8.10
CA GLY A 53 -5.22 -14.11 8.28
C GLY A 53 -6.58 -14.82 8.27
N GLU A 54 -7.68 -14.08 8.38
CA GLU A 54 -9.03 -14.61 8.24
C GLU A 54 -9.37 -14.93 6.78
N CYS A 55 -10.38 -15.78 6.58
CA CYS A 55 -10.80 -16.23 5.26
C CYS A 55 -12.19 -15.72 4.89
N SER A 56 -12.42 -15.55 3.60
CA SER A 56 -13.73 -15.21 3.03
C SER A 56 -14.19 -16.30 2.07
N SER A 57 -15.51 -16.38 1.89
CA SER A 57 -16.11 -17.20 0.84
C SER A 57 -15.92 -16.62 -0.56
N PHE A 58 -16.18 -17.44 -1.59
CA PHE A 58 -16.34 -16.96 -2.96
C PHE A 58 -17.60 -16.08 -3.10
N GLY A 59 -17.52 -15.05 -3.95
CA GLY A 59 -18.65 -14.20 -4.30
C GLY A 59 -18.21 -13.03 -5.19
N THR A 60 -19.12 -12.50 -6.00
CA THR A 60 -18.89 -11.27 -6.79
C THR A 60 -19.65 -10.07 -6.24
N THR A 61 -20.61 -10.31 -5.34
CA THR A 61 -21.55 -9.31 -4.81
C THR A 61 -21.68 -9.35 -3.29
N SER A 62 -21.33 -10.45 -2.64
CA SER A 62 -21.23 -10.54 -1.18
C SER A 62 -20.07 -11.46 -0.78
N PHE A 63 -19.28 -11.00 0.18
CA PHE A 63 -18.19 -11.77 0.78
C PHE A 63 -18.56 -11.98 2.23
N THR A 64 -18.62 -13.23 2.65
CA THR A 64 -18.84 -13.60 4.05
C THR A 64 -17.51 -14.09 4.58
N GLU A 65 -17.12 -13.60 5.76
CA GLU A 65 -16.05 -14.23 6.50
C GLU A 65 -16.46 -15.67 6.81
N VAL A 66 -15.52 -16.60 6.73
CA VAL A 66 -15.71 -18.01 7.07
C VAL A 66 -14.44 -18.55 7.73
N PRO A 67 -14.52 -19.60 8.57
CA PRO A 67 -13.32 -20.27 9.04
C PRO A 67 -12.47 -20.75 7.86
N CYS A 68 -11.15 -20.55 7.91
CA CYS A 68 -10.26 -20.97 6.83
C CYS A 68 -10.26 -22.49 6.57
N THR A 69 -10.67 -23.30 7.54
CA THR A 69 -10.84 -24.75 7.38
C THR A 69 -12.18 -25.15 6.76
N SER A 70 -13.07 -24.18 6.50
CA SER A 70 -14.34 -24.43 5.85
C SER A 70 -14.13 -24.77 4.38
N GLU A 71 -14.91 -25.72 3.87
CA GLU A 71 -15.04 -25.98 2.42
C GLU A 71 -15.50 -24.76 1.61
N ARG A 72 -16.07 -23.74 2.29
CA ARG A 72 -16.50 -22.49 1.67
C ARG A 72 -15.38 -21.45 1.59
N ALA A 73 -14.25 -21.67 2.25
CA ALA A 73 -13.15 -20.73 2.26
C ALA A 73 -12.50 -20.65 0.89
N ALA A 74 -12.37 -19.44 0.36
CA ALA A 74 -11.91 -19.17 -1.01
C ALA A 74 -10.62 -18.37 -1.05
N ALA A 75 -10.51 -17.40 -0.14
CA ALA A 75 -9.38 -16.49 -0.08
C ALA A 75 -9.08 -16.11 1.37
N ARG A 76 -7.83 -15.78 1.62
CA ARG A 76 -7.30 -15.33 2.91
C ARG A 76 -6.85 -13.88 2.83
N VAL A 77 -7.10 -13.11 3.88
CA VAL A 77 -6.59 -11.75 4.03
C VAL A 77 -5.08 -11.79 4.29
N VAL A 78 -4.29 -11.20 3.40
CA VAL A 78 -2.82 -11.08 3.58
C VAL A 78 -2.40 -9.72 4.12
N ALA A 79 -3.24 -8.70 3.95
CA ALA A 79 -3.08 -7.40 4.57
C ALA A 79 -4.45 -6.71 4.70
N ARG A 80 -4.61 -5.87 5.72
CA ARG A 80 -5.80 -5.05 5.94
C ARG A 80 -5.37 -3.64 6.33
N TYR A 81 -6.07 -2.67 5.77
CA TYR A 81 -5.91 -1.26 6.12
C TYR A 81 -7.26 -0.65 6.40
N ASP A 82 -7.33 0.17 7.44
CA ASP A 82 -8.52 0.96 7.74
C ASP A 82 -8.50 2.27 6.92
N GLY A 83 -9.68 2.78 6.57
CA GLY A 83 -9.84 3.97 5.72
C GLY A 83 -10.01 3.67 4.22
N ALA A 84 -10.08 4.73 3.40
CA ALA A 84 -10.27 4.60 1.97
C ALA A 84 -9.00 4.08 1.27
N SER A 85 -9.18 3.22 0.27
CA SER A 85 -8.06 2.64 -0.51
C SER A 85 -7.34 3.64 -1.40
N THR A 86 -7.95 4.79 -1.70
CA THR A 86 -7.38 5.82 -2.58
C THR A 86 -6.13 6.46 -2.01
N ASP A 87 -6.08 6.59 -0.69
CA ASP A 87 -5.01 7.31 0.04
C ASP A 87 -4.21 6.38 0.95
N GLY A 88 -4.52 5.08 0.93
CA GLY A 88 -3.89 4.07 1.78
C GLY A 88 -2.70 3.35 1.15
N PRO A 89 -1.94 2.57 1.93
CA PRO A 89 -0.83 1.77 1.43
C PRO A 89 -1.25 0.80 0.32
N LEU A 90 -0.35 0.56 -0.64
CA LEU A 90 -0.57 -0.46 -1.64
C LEU A 90 -0.62 -1.85 -1.01
N CYS A 91 -1.52 -2.70 -1.52
CA CYS A 91 -1.52 -4.11 -1.19
C CYS A 91 -0.17 -4.78 -1.53
N PRO A 92 0.19 -5.89 -0.85
CA PRO A 92 1.33 -6.71 -1.22
C PRO A 92 1.32 -7.06 -2.72
N ALA A 93 2.51 -7.16 -3.31
CA ALA A 93 2.70 -7.38 -4.74
C ALA A 93 1.89 -8.57 -5.29
N THR A 94 1.81 -9.66 -4.54
CA THR A 94 1.17 -10.92 -4.94
C THR A 94 -0.30 -11.04 -4.51
N THR A 95 -0.95 -9.91 -4.22
CA THR A 95 -2.39 -9.90 -3.89
C THR A 95 -3.19 -10.32 -5.11
N ASP A 96 -4.18 -11.21 -4.95
CA ASP A 96 -5.00 -11.68 -6.06
C ASP A 96 -6.15 -10.71 -6.36
N PHE A 97 -6.75 -10.10 -5.33
CA PHE A 97 -7.80 -9.09 -5.47
C PHE A 97 -7.94 -8.25 -4.19
N VAL A 98 -8.68 -7.14 -4.27
CA VAL A 98 -8.95 -6.24 -3.13
C VAL A 98 -10.44 -6.25 -2.82
N LEU A 99 -10.78 -6.43 -1.54
CA LEU A 99 -12.14 -6.23 -1.04
C LEU A 99 -12.24 -4.89 -0.33
N HIS A 100 -13.22 -4.08 -0.73
CA HIS A 100 -13.56 -2.84 -0.01
C HIS A 100 -14.57 -3.15 1.09
N ILE A 101 -14.26 -2.67 2.29
CA ILE A 101 -15.06 -2.85 3.50
C ILE A 101 -15.76 -1.52 3.77
N SER A 102 -17.08 -1.48 3.61
CA SER A 102 -17.88 -0.31 3.96
C SER A 102 -18.09 -0.25 5.47
N ALA A 103 -18.04 0.96 6.04
CA ALA A 103 -18.39 1.14 7.45
C ALA A 103 -19.83 0.65 7.70
N ARG A 104 -20.02 -0.08 8.80
CA ARG A 104 -21.35 -0.41 9.33
C ARG A 104 -21.43 0.11 10.76
N SER A 105 -22.44 0.94 11.02
CA SER A 105 -22.72 1.49 12.35
C SER A 105 -23.47 0.47 13.20
N ALA A 106 -23.14 0.43 14.48
CA ALA A 106 -23.76 -0.37 15.54
C ALA A 106 -25.19 0.09 15.93
N SER A 107 -25.99 0.55 14.95
CA SER A 107 -27.35 1.02 15.23
C SER A 107 -28.29 -0.19 15.31
N GLY A 108 -28.29 -0.87 16.45
CA GLY A 108 -29.23 -1.96 16.78
C GLY A 108 -28.72 -3.05 17.73
N ASP A 109 -27.44 -3.02 18.09
CA ASP A 109 -26.77 -3.99 18.96
C ASP A 109 -26.58 -3.39 20.37
N GLU A 110 -27.30 -3.95 21.34
CA GLU A 110 -27.31 -3.52 22.76
C GLU A 110 -25.93 -3.65 23.45
N ASP A 111 -24.95 -4.28 22.79
CA ASP A 111 -23.62 -4.58 23.34
C ASP A 111 -22.49 -3.70 22.77
N GLY A 112 -22.74 -2.88 21.74
CA GLY A 112 -21.79 -1.85 21.25
C GLY A 112 -20.49 -2.37 20.61
N ASP A 113 -20.42 -3.66 20.27
CA ASP A 113 -19.24 -4.34 19.71
C ASP A 113 -19.28 -4.52 18.16
N GLY A 114 -20.38 -4.12 17.50
CA GLY A 114 -20.62 -4.38 16.07
C GLY A 114 -20.13 -3.34 15.06
N ALA A 115 -19.38 -2.32 15.46
CA ALA A 115 -18.91 -1.27 14.54
C ALA A 115 -17.78 -1.81 13.63
N ILE A 116 -18.09 -2.06 12.35
CA ILE A 116 -17.07 -2.45 11.36
C ILE A 116 -16.45 -1.15 10.79
N PRO A 117 -15.15 -0.89 11.02
CA PRO A 117 -14.50 0.26 10.43
C PRO A 117 -14.41 0.09 8.91
N GLN A 118 -14.60 1.20 8.18
CA GLN A 118 -14.31 1.23 6.74
C GLN A 118 -12.85 0.85 6.49
N GLY A 119 -12.58 0.18 5.38
CA GLY A 119 -11.23 -0.30 5.07
C GLY A 119 -11.16 -1.02 3.75
N TYR A 120 -10.03 -1.69 3.52
CA TYR A 120 -9.86 -2.64 2.45
C TYR A 120 -8.94 -3.79 2.85
N ALA A 121 -9.25 -4.97 2.32
CA ALA A 121 -8.51 -6.20 2.55
C ALA A 121 -7.85 -6.66 1.25
N CYS A 122 -6.56 -6.90 1.33
CA CYS A 122 -5.76 -7.50 0.26
C CYS A 122 -5.91 -9.02 0.38
N MET A 123 -6.49 -9.65 -0.64
CA MET A 123 -6.86 -11.06 -0.60
C MET A 123 -5.90 -11.90 -1.41
N ARG A 124 -5.66 -13.13 -0.94
CA ARG A 124 -4.94 -14.18 -1.67
C ARG A 124 -5.85 -15.40 -1.75
N ASN A 125 -6.09 -15.92 -2.94
CA ASN A 125 -6.86 -17.16 -3.09
C ASN A 125 -6.16 -18.28 -2.30
N LEU A 126 -6.96 -19.20 -1.75
CA LEU A 126 -6.41 -20.40 -1.12
C LEU A 126 -5.93 -21.42 -2.17
N GLU A 127 -6.54 -21.40 -3.34
CA GLU A 127 -6.27 -22.32 -4.44
C GLU A 127 -5.96 -21.54 -5.74
N PRO A 128 -5.16 -22.13 -6.67
CA PRO A 128 -4.98 -21.56 -8.00
C PRO A 128 -6.30 -21.43 -8.79
N PRO A 129 -6.39 -20.48 -9.73
CA PRO A 129 -5.32 -19.58 -10.17
C PRO A 129 -5.10 -18.41 -9.18
N HIS A 130 -3.87 -17.89 -9.19
CA HIS A 130 -3.47 -16.69 -8.46
C HIS A 130 -3.19 -15.54 -9.43
N PRO A 131 -4.19 -14.68 -9.72
CA PRO A 131 -4.02 -13.53 -10.63
C PRO A 131 -2.88 -12.57 -10.24
N GLY A 132 -2.56 -12.48 -8.95
CA GLY A 132 -1.49 -11.62 -8.45
C GLY A 132 -0.08 -12.19 -8.60
N ASP A 133 0.07 -13.45 -9.01
CA ASP A 133 1.39 -14.02 -9.26
C ASP A 133 1.98 -13.53 -10.57
N PRO A 134 3.32 -13.44 -10.67
CA PRO A 134 4.01 -13.06 -11.89
C PRO A 134 3.51 -13.84 -13.12
N GLY A 135 2.83 -13.13 -14.02
CA GLY A 135 2.28 -13.66 -15.26
C GLY A 135 0.93 -14.37 -15.15
N GLY A 136 0.32 -14.41 -13.96
CA GLY A 136 -1.05 -14.86 -13.75
C GLY A 136 -2.05 -13.92 -14.43
N GLY A 137 -1.82 -12.61 -14.27
CA GLY A 137 -2.60 -11.54 -14.87
C GLY A 137 -3.94 -11.33 -14.15
N GLY A 138 -4.27 -10.06 -13.91
CA GLY A 138 -5.56 -9.68 -13.32
C GLY A 138 -5.53 -9.42 -11.82
N GLY A 139 -4.33 -9.43 -11.21
CA GLY A 139 -4.14 -8.89 -9.87
C GLY A 139 -4.36 -7.36 -9.83
N PRO A 140 -4.43 -6.76 -8.62
CA PRO A 140 -4.58 -5.32 -8.46
C PRO A 140 -3.27 -4.56 -8.70
N ARG A 141 -2.14 -5.26 -8.85
CA ARG A 141 -0.81 -4.66 -9.04
C ARG A 141 -0.06 -5.34 -10.16
N THR A 142 0.52 -4.50 -11.02
CA THR A 142 1.49 -4.92 -12.01
C THR A 142 2.88 -4.98 -11.40
N ILE A 143 3.55 -6.13 -11.57
CA ILE A 143 4.84 -6.47 -10.96
C ILE A 143 5.79 -7.10 -11.98
N PRO A 144 7.09 -7.22 -11.66
CA PRO A 144 8.03 -7.95 -12.50
C PRO A 144 7.59 -9.40 -12.73
N GLY A 145 7.68 -9.82 -13.99
CA GLY A 145 7.26 -11.11 -14.50
C GLY A 145 5.90 -11.08 -15.20
N ASP A 146 5.09 -10.04 -14.99
CA ASP A 146 3.79 -9.87 -15.63
C ASP A 146 3.89 -9.53 -17.10
N CYS A 147 2.85 -9.92 -17.82
CA CYS A 147 2.67 -9.62 -19.22
C CYS A 147 1.61 -8.55 -19.42
N VAL A 148 1.91 -7.61 -20.31
CA VAL A 148 1.04 -6.49 -20.61
C VAL A 148 0.82 -6.34 -22.11
N TYR A 149 -0.29 -5.72 -22.46
CA TYR A 149 -0.60 -5.28 -23.82
C TYR A 149 -0.94 -3.79 -23.81
N THR A 150 -0.74 -3.13 -24.94
CA THR A 150 -1.13 -1.73 -25.09
C THR A 150 -2.65 -1.62 -25.27
N SER A 151 -3.32 -0.87 -24.40
CA SER A 151 -4.78 -0.66 -24.45
C SER A 151 -5.17 0.67 -25.11
N GLY A 152 -4.20 1.38 -25.69
CA GLY A 152 -4.36 2.70 -26.30
C GLY A 152 -4.12 3.86 -25.33
N LYS A 153 -3.97 5.08 -25.88
CA LYS A 153 -3.72 6.33 -25.12
C LYS A 153 -2.51 6.26 -24.16
N GLY A 154 -1.47 5.52 -24.54
CA GLY A 154 -0.27 5.33 -23.71
C GLY A 154 -0.50 4.46 -22.47
N GLN A 155 -1.64 3.80 -22.35
CA GLN A 155 -1.95 2.89 -21.25
C GLN A 155 -1.59 1.45 -21.63
N VAL A 156 -1.23 0.70 -20.61
CA VAL A 156 -1.06 -0.75 -20.68
C VAL A 156 -2.03 -1.42 -19.73
N ARG A 157 -2.41 -2.64 -20.06
CA ARG A 157 -3.19 -3.51 -19.20
C ARG A 157 -2.51 -4.86 -19.10
N GLU A 158 -2.60 -5.47 -17.93
CA GLU A 158 -2.17 -6.85 -17.73
C GLU A 158 -3.00 -7.83 -18.55
N THR A 159 -2.36 -8.95 -18.87
CA THR A 159 -3.00 -10.14 -19.41
C THR A 159 -2.18 -11.37 -19.00
N PRO A 160 -2.80 -12.56 -18.84
CA PRO A 160 -2.05 -13.76 -18.53
C PRO A 160 -0.92 -14.01 -19.53
N CYS A 161 0.29 -14.28 -19.03
CA CYS A 161 1.45 -14.55 -19.87
C CYS A 161 1.28 -15.79 -20.75
N ALA A 162 0.44 -16.75 -20.32
CA ALA A 162 0.09 -17.92 -21.10
C ALA A 162 -0.71 -17.60 -22.38
N GLY A 163 -1.19 -16.36 -22.54
CA GLY A 163 -1.98 -15.95 -23.70
C GLY A 163 -3.38 -16.55 -23.74
N THR A 164 -3.90 -16.99 -22.58
CA THR A 164 -5.24 -17.56 -22.38
C THR A 164 -6.31 -16.48 -22.18
N GLY A 165 -5.92 -15.23 -21.93
CA GLY A 165 -6.85 -14.10 -21.79
C GLY A 165 -7.38 -13.58 -23.13
N ALA A 166 -8.31 -12.61 -23.06
CA ALA A 166 -8.93 -11.98 -24.23
C ALA A 166 -7.92 -11.25 -25.14
N HIS A 167 -6.79 -10.81 -24.59
CA HIS A 167 -5.73 -10.12 -25.32
C HIS A 167 -4.42 -10.89 -25.21
N ARG A 168 -3.73 -11.05 -26.34
CA ARG A 168 -2.40 -11.67 -26.33
C ARG A 168 -1.37 -10.75 -25.64
N PRO A 169 -0.47 -11.32 -24.84
CA PRO A 169 0.61 -10.55 -24.22
C PRO A 169 1.55 -9.99 -25.29
N GLN A 170 1.94 -8.73 -25.16
CA GLN A 170 2.85 -8.06 -26.12
C GLN A 170 4.22 -7.77 -25.51
N TYR A 171 4.26 -7.52 -24.20
CA TYR A 171 5.47 -7.23 -23.45
C TYR A 171 5.46 -8.00 -22.14
N ARG A 172 6.64 -8.28 -21.61
CA ARG A 172 6.84 -8.78 -20.25
C ARG A 172 7.69 -7.82 -19.46
N ILE A 173 7.23 -7.44 -18.28
CA ILE A 173 8.02 -6.65 -17.34
C ILE A 173 9.08 -7.57 -16.75
N THR A 174 10.35 -7.22 -16.91
CA THR A 174 11.47 -8.06 -16.43
C THR A 174 12.08 -7.54 -15.15
N LYS A 175 11.90 -6.25 -14.85
CA LYS A 175 12.50 -5.57 -13.70
C LYS A 175 11.64 -4.38 -13.29
N ALA A 176 11.57 -4.13 -11.99
CA ALA A 176 11.16 -2.84 -11.43
C ALA A 176 12.42 -2.05 -11.06
N ALA A 177 12.38 -0.74 -11.24
CA ALA A 177 13.52 0.15 -11.05
C ALA A 177 13.08 1.50 -10.45
N ALA A 178 14.02 2.16 -9.78
CA ALA A 178 13.83 3.51 -9.26
C ALA A 178 13.71 4.54 -10.39
N ALA A 179 14.56 4.43 -11.42
CA ALA A 179 14.55 5.31 -12.58
C ALA A 179 14.70 4.55 -13.90
N ARG A 180 14.32 5.22 -15.01
CA ARG A 180 14.45 4.64 -16.37
C ARG A 180 15.90 4.29 -16.75
N GLY A 181 16.88 5.03 -16.24
CA GLY A 181 18.30 4.76 -16.49
C GLY A 181 18.80 3.44 -15.88
N ASP A 182 18.09 2.89 -14.89
CA ASP A 182 18.46 1.62 -14.23
C ASP A 182 17.86 0.39 -14.94
N CYS A 183 17.10 0.63 -16.02
CA CYS A 183 16.53 -0.41 -16.85
C CYS A 183 17.59 -1.01 -17.81
N PRO A 184 17.53 -2.31 -18.10
CA PRO A 184 18.39 -2.93 -19.10
C PRO A 184 18.23 -2.28 -20.48
N ALA A 185 19.29 -2.27 -21.29
CA ALA A 185 19.25 -1.75 -22.66
C ALA A 185 18.23 -2.47 -23.58
N SER A 186 17.82 -3.69 -23.22
CA SER A 186 16.78 -4.45 -23.93
C SER A 186 15.35 -3.99 -23.62
N THR A 187 15.18 -2.95 -22.80
CA THR A 187 13.87 -2.40 -22.45
C THR A 187 13.24 -1.72 -23.67
N ALA A 188 12.09 -2.24 -24.07
CA ALA A 188 11.31 -1.74 -25.21
C ALA A 188 10.13 -0.85 -24.78
N LEU A 189 9.70 -0.94 -23.51
CA LEU A 189 8.59 -0.19 -22.96
C LEU A 189 8.82 0.09 -21.47
N TYR A 190 8.56 1.33 -21.05
CA TYR A 190 8.55 1.72 -19.64
C TYR A 190 7.11 1.75 -19.14
N VAL A 191 6.83 1.03 -18.06
CA VAL A 191 5.51 0.94 -17.43
C VAL A 191 5.54 1.65 -16.08
N GLN A 192 4.52 2.43 -15.76
CA GLN A 192 4.38 2.99 -14.42
C GLN A 192 3.90 1.89 -13.47
N LEU A 193 4.72 1.56 -12.47
CA LEU A 193 4.40 0.64 -11.39
C LEU A 193 4.10 1.42 -10.10
N GLY A 194 3.55 0.72 -9.12
CA GLY A 194 3.39 1.23 -7.75
C GLY A 194 4.52 0.79 -6.83
N GLY A 195 4.77 1.55 -5.76
CA GLY A 195 5.78 1.23 -4.74
C GLY A 195 7.08 2.05 -4.89
N SER A 196 8.15 1.59 -4.25
CA SER A 196 9.46 2.28 -4.22
C SER A 196 10.24 2.19 -5.53
N GLU A 197 9.87 1.26 -6.42
CA GLU A 197 10.46 1.06 -7.74
C GLU A 197 9.40 1.31 -8.82
N PRO A 198 9.09 2.58 -9.11
CA PRO A 198 7.95 2.96 -9.93
C PRO A 198 8.12 2.69 -11.43
N VAL A 199 9.31 2.27 -11.89
CA VAL A 199 9.58 2.06 -13.32
C VAL A 199 9.68 0.58 -13.65
N GLY A 200 8.68 0.07 -14.38
CA GLY A 200 8.70 -1.26 -14.97
C GLY A 200 9.45 -1.28 -16.29
N CYS A 201 10.53 -2.04 -16.35
CA CYS A 201 11.32 -2.27 -17.55
C CYS A 201 10.73 -3.45 -18.32
N ALA A 202 10.04 -3.22 -19.43
CA ALA A 202 9.38 -4.27 -20.19
C ALA A 202 10.08 -4.56 -21.53
N ARG A 203 10.24 -5.85 -21.83
CA ARG A 203 10.73 -6.35 -23.12
C ARG A 203 9.59 -6.85 -23.98
N ARG A 204 9.75 -6.83 -25.30
CA ARG A 204 8.81 -7.49 -26.23
C ARG A 204 8.81 -9.01 -26.01
N LEU A 205 7.65 -9.62 -26.20
CA LEU A 205 7.45 -11.07 -26.26
C LEU A 205 7.41 -11.57 -27.69
#